data_AF-A0A165IW70-F1
#
_entry.id   AF-A0A165IW70-F1
#
_cell.length_a   1.000
_cell.length_b   1.000
_cell.length_c   1.000
_cell.angle_alpha   90.00
_cell.angle_beta   90.00
_cell.angle_gamma   90.00
#
_symmetry.space_group_name_H-M   'P 1'
#
loop_
_entity.id
_entity.type
_entity.pdbx_description
1 polymer ?
#
loop_
_entity_poly.entity_id
_entity_poly.type
_entity_poly.pdbx_seq_one_letter_code
_entity_poly.pdbx_strand_id
1 'polypeptide(L)'
;MSRQIRSVSLTGQAATDYPPGGPPPFYEDPLAGLTASLSRHPSTPGETVLCINDGAQLWQLERDRWLRIFSAAKVAASLLKIATKAVRVALVTTADDQLQLIPLHGLDGTWQPVTCDELEECRDVYPGYITSRSAARIKPGDLSAVQARITSSPDGIDPIDATFHGDSADKHLFARIVRGEEEQWRLWQSPSHVAFLTPFGNTPGFTVLIPRKHLDSDIFALPDAEYRALVDALYDVAALLRRKLHVPRAGIVFEGMELDYAHAKLIPIYEQAPGASEKSPPQQTYKQVYEGYVSSQPGPEAVTETLLPLTVALQVLAAQ
;
A
#
# COMPACT_ATOMS: atom_id res chain seq x y z
N MET A 1 40.50 6.63 -13.02
CA MET A 1 39.54 6.31 -14.10
C MET A 1 38.25 7.03 -13.80
N SER A 2 38.05 8.19 -14.45
CA SER A 2 36.93 9.10 -14.23
C SER A 2 35.63 8.50 -14.76
N ARG A 3 34.57 8.50 -13.94
CA ARG A 3 33.19 8.25 -14.41
C ARG A 3 32.67 9.53 -15.05
N GLN A 4 32.32 9.44 -16.32
CA GLN A 4 31.76 10.52 -17.12
C GLN A 4 30.28 10.69 -16.73
N ILE A 5 29.97 11.74 -15.98
CA ILE A 5 28.60 12.17 -15.72
C ILE A 5 28.14 12.95 -16.95
N ARG A 6 27.14 12.46 -17.67
CA ARG A 6 26.48 13.24 -18.73
C ARG A 6 25.54 14.24 -18.05
N SER A 7 25.97 15.49 -17.96
CA SER A 7 25.12 16.63 -17.67
C SER A 7 24.17 16.86 -18.85
N VAL A 8 22.87 16.88 -18.60
CA VAL A 8 21.90 17.37 -19.58
C VAL A 8 21.99 18.90 -19.59
N SER A 9 22.41 19.47 -20.71
CA SER A 9 22.48 20.93 -20.90
C SER A 9 21.09 21.55 -20.90
N LEU A 10 20.85 22.45 -19.95
CA LEU A 10 19.73 23.39 -19.99
C LEU A 10 20.13 24.60 -20.83
N THR A 11 19.80 24.57 -22.12
CA THR A 11 19.75 25.77 -22.96
C THR A 11 18.30 26.06 -23.29
N GLY A 12 17.85 27.26 -22.91
CA GLY A 12 16.46 27.68 -23.00
C GLY A 12 15.94 27.75 -24.42
N GLN A 13 14.77 27.14 -24.62
CA GLN A 13 13.74 27.59 -25.55
C GLN A 13 12.41 26.97 -25.08
N ALA A 14 11.44 27.84 -24.78
CA ALA A 14 10.08 27.43 -24.48
C ALA A 14 9.46 26.84 -25.76
N ALA A 15 9.39 25.51 -25.81
CA ALA A 15 8.60 24.76 -26.78
C ALA A 15 7.81 23.71 -25.99
N THR A 16 6.51 23.94 -25.89
CA THR A 16 5.51 23.05 -25.30
C THR A 16 5.26 21.87 -26.23
N ASP A 17 6.22 20.94 -26.33
CA ASP A 17 6.03 19.66 -27.01
C ASP A 17 6.44 18.55 -26.04
N TYR A 18 5.54 18.22 -25.11
CA TYR A 18 5.69 17.04 -24.25
C TYR A 18 5.20 15.79 -24.98
N PRO A 19 5.85 14.63 -24.81
CA PRO A 19 5.43 13.39 -25.45
C PRO A 19 4.00 13.01 -25.00
N PRO A 20 3.23 12.29 -25.83
CA PRO A 20 1.99 11.64 -25.39
C PRO A 20 2.33 10.64 -24.26
N GLY A 21 2.21 11.08 -23.00
CA GLY A 21 3.20 10.72 -21.96
C GLY A 21 2.73 10.10 -20.63
N GLY A 22 2.28 10.77 -19.57
CA GLY A 22 2.00 12.18 -19.35
C GLY A 22 3.18 12.84 -18.66
N PRO A 23 3.13 13.17 -17.36
CA PRO A 23 4.27 13.82 -16.71
C PRO A 23 5.51 12.90 -16.77
N PRO A 24 6.71 13.46 -17.02
CA PRO A 24 7.94 12.69 -17.06
C PRO A 24 8.25 12.09 -15.67
N PRO A 25 8.99 10.97 -15.62
CA PRO A 25 9.41 10.40 -14.35
C PRO A 25 10.30 11.36 -13.57
N PHE A 26 10.18 11.32 -12.25
CA PHE A 26 11.04 12.06 -11.34
C PHE A 26 12.05 11.16 -10.61
N TYR A 27 11.83 9.85 -10.61
CA TYR A 27 12.70 8.86 -9.99
C TYR A 27 12.69 7.56 -10.78
N GLU A 28 13.85 6.93 -10.92
CA GLU A 28 14.02 5.65 -11.61
C GLU A 28 14.95 4.75 -10.79
N ASP A 29 14.59 3.48 -10.64
CA ASP A 29 15.48 2.42 -10.13
C ASP A 29 15.62 1.34 -11.22
N PRO A 30 16.70 1.38 -12.03
CA PRO A 30 16.95 0.40 -13.08
C PRO A 30 17.11 -1.03 -12.58
N LEU A 31 17.54 -1.22 -11.33
CA LEU A 31 17.69 -2.55 -10.73
C LEU A 31 16.34 -3.11 -10.26
N ALA A 32 15.40 -2.23 -9.89
CA ALA A 32 14.01 -2.61 -9.63
C ALA A 32 13.22 -2.81 -10.94
N GLY A 33 13.66 -2.14 -12.02
CA GLY A 33 12.88 -2.01 -13.26
C GLY A 33 11.68 -1.09 -13.06
N LEU A 34 11.84 -0.03 -12.26
CA LEU A 34 10.74 0.81 -11.75
C LEU A 34 10.97 2.28 -12.06
N THR A 35 9.92 3.02 -12.43
CA THR A 35 9.92 4.49 -12.53
C THR A 35 8.77 5.10 -11.74
N ALA A 36 8.98 6.24 -11.10
CA ALA A 36 7.95 7.02 -10.43
C ALA A 36 7.63 8.30 -11.19
N SER A 37 6.35 8.53 -11.47
CA SER A 37 5.81 9.73 -12.11
C SER A 37 4.57 10.22 -11.37
N LEU A 38 4.27 11.52 -11.45
CA LEU A 38 2.99 12.03 -10.95
C LEU A 38 1.82 11.38 -11.70
N SER A 39 0.73 11.11 -10.99
CA SER A 39 -0.49 10.55 -11.58
C SER A 39 -1.12 11.54 -12.55
N ARG A 40 -1.60 11.05 -13.70
CA ARG A 40 -2.48 11.83 -14.60
C ARG A 40 -3.88 11.99 -14.04
N HIS A 41 -4.28 11.11 -13.13
CA HIS A 41 -5.61 11.09 -12.52
C HIS A 41 -5.49 11.15 -10.99
N PRO A 42 -4.86 12.20 -10.43
CA PRO A 42 -4.62 12.27 -9.00
C PRO A 42 -5.93 12.44 -8.23
N SER A 43 -6.10 11.68 -7.17
CA SER A 43 -7.12 11.90 -6.13
C SER A 43 -6.70 12.98 -5.13
N THR A 44 -5.40 13.29 -5.01
CA THR A 44 -4.85 14.29 -4.09
C THR A 44 -3.59 14.97 -4.65
N PRO A 45 -3.16 16.16 -4.17
CA PRO A 45 -1.94 16.80 -4.67
C PRO A 45 -0.70 15.90 -4.51
N GLY A 46 0.03 15.70 -5.60
CA GLY A 46 1.26 14.92 -5.61
C GLY A 46 1.09 13.40 -5.62
N GLU A 47 -0.12 12.89 -5.83
CA GLU A 47 -0.31 11.46 -6.06
C GLU A 47 0.63 10.97 -7.17
N THR A 48 1.30 9.85 -6.90
CA THR A 48 2.37 9.31 -7.74
C THR A 48 2.09 7.86 -8.07
N VAL A 49 2.39 7.47 -9.30
CA VAL A 49 2.37 6.08 -9.75
C VAL A 49 3.80 5.61 -9.94
N LEU A 50 4.13 4.46 -9.35
CA LEU A 50 5.36 3.72 -9.61
C LEU A 50 5.04 2.58 -10.56
N CYS A 51 5.63 2.59 -11.75
CA CYS A 51 5.38 1.61 -12.81
C CYS A 51 6.56 0.65 -12.94
N ILE A 52 6.26 -0.65 -13.03
CA ILE A 52 7.19 -1.73 -13.36
C ILE A 52 7.26 -1.82 -14.89
N ASN A 53 8.40 -1.43 -15.46
CA ASN A 53 8.49 -1.12 -16.90
C ASN A 53 9.11 -2.23 -17.76
N ASP A 54 9.36 -3.41 -17.20
CA ASP A 54 9.95 -4.54 -17.90
C ASP A 54 8.95 -5.68 -18.17
N GLY A 55 7.65 -5.41 -17.98
CA GLY A 55 6.57 -6.37 -18.20
C GLY A 55 6.40 -7.43 -17.11
N ALA A 56 7.18 -7.35 -16.03
CA ALA A 56 7.00 -8.24 -14.89
C ALA A 56 5.74 -7.89 -14.08
N GLN A 57 5.09 -8.92 -13.55
CA GLN A 57 3.91 -8.76 -12.70
C GLN A 57 4.30 -8.86 -11.23
N LEU A 58 3.95 -7.85 -10.44
CA LEU A 58 4.17 -7.68 -9.00
C LEU A 58 3.93 -8.96 -8.21
N TRP A 59 2.82 -9.65 -8.49
CA TRP A 59 2.42 -10.87 -7.79
C TRP A 59 3.15 -12.13 -8.24
N GLN A 60 3.94 -12.05 -9.32
CA GLN A 60 4.76 -13.15 -9.83
C GLN A 60 6.26 -12.91 -9.58
N LEU A 61 6.61 -11.82 -8.89
CA LEU A 61 8.00 -11.49 -8.63
C LEU A 61 8.67 -12.46 -7.66
N GLU A 62 9.95 -12.68 -7.91
CA GLU A 62 10.85 -13.26 -6.92
C GLU A 62 11.02 -12.32 -5.71
N ARG A 63 11.22 -12.91 -4.53
CA ARG A 63 11.26 -12.20 -3.24
C ARG A 63 12.25 -11.02 -3.22
N ASP A 64 13.46 -11.19 -3.76
CA ASP A 64 14.45 -10.11 -3.78
C ASP A 64 14.01 -8.91 -4.60
N ARG A 65 13.31 -9.16 -5.71
CA ARG A 65 12.80 -8.11 -6.58
C ARG A 65 11.61 -7.41 -5.97
N TRP A 66 10.71 -8.15 -5.34
CA TRP A 66 9.63 -7.61 -4.50
C TRP A 66 10.19 -6.63 -3.46
N LEU A 67 11.17 -7.08 -2.66
CA LEU A 67 11.78 -6.25 -1.62
C LEU A 67 12.44 -4.99 -2.19
N ARG A 68 13.03 -5.07 -3.39
CA ARG A 68 13.62 -3.90 -4.07
C ARG A 68 12.57 -2.89 -4.52
N ILE A 69 11.45 -3.34 -5.10
CA ILE A 69 10.36 -2.44 -5.53
C ILE A 69 9.80 -1.65 -4.35
N PHE A 70 9.54 -2.31 -3.23
CA PHE A 70 9.05 -1.62 -2.04
C PHE A 70 10.12 -0.69 -1.44
N SER A 71 11.41 -1.06 -1.50
CA SER A 71 12.49 -0.14 -1.10
C SER A 71 12.51 1.12 -1.97
N ALA A 72 12.32 0.99 -3.28
CA ALA A 72 12.19 2.10 -4.22
C ALA A 72 10.92 2.94 -3.93
N ALA A 73 9.80 2.29 -3.58
CA ALA A 73 8.58 2.98 -3.14
C ALA A 73 8.81 3.82 -1.87
N LYS A 74 9.60 3.33 -0.91
CA LYS A 74 9.98 4.09 0.29
C LYS A 74 10.82 5.33 -0.03
N VAL A 75 11.76 5.22 -0.97
CA VAL A 75 12.55 6.37 -1.45
C VAL A 75 11.64 7.40 -2.11
N ALA A 76 10.78 6.98 -3.03
CA ALA A 76 9.81 7.88 -3.68
C ALA A 76 8.86 8.55 -2.67
N ALA A 77 8.38 7.81 -1.66
CA ALA A 77 7.54 8.36 -0.60
C ALA A 77 8.27 9.45 0.20
N SER A 78 9.56 9.27 0.48
CA SER A 78 10.38 10.27 1.18
C SER A 78 10.56 11.55 0.36
N LEU A 79 10.81 11.41 -0.96
CA LEU A 79 10.86 12.55 -1.88
C LEU A 79 9.52 13.32 -1.91
N LEU A 80 8.41 12.57 -1.95
CA LEU A 80 7.07 13.16 -1.94
C LEU A 80 6.77 13.91 -0.65
N LYS A 81 7.13 13.38 0.52
CA LYS A 81 6.97 14.08 1.81
C LYS A 81 7.66 15.44 1.79
N ILE A 82 8.88 15.50 1.27
CA ILE A 82 9.65 16.75 1.19
C ILE A 82 8.99 17.73 0.19
N ALA A 83 8.68 17.26 -1.02
CA ALA A 83 8.19 18.13 -2.10
C ALA A 83 6.77 18.66 -1.83
N THR A 84 5.90 17.83 -1.26
CA THR A 84 4.49 18.16 -1.01
C THR A 84 4.26 18.77 0.38
N LYS A 85 5.25 18.64 1.28
CA LYS A 85 5.14 18.95 2.72
C LYS A 85 4.10 18.11 3.46
N ALA A 86 3.59 17.04 2.86
CA ALA A 86 2.73 16.08 3.54
C ALA A 86 3.52 15.37 4.64
N VAL A 87 2.89 15.22 5.81
CA VAL A 87 3.52 14.55 6.96
C VAL A 87 3.62 13.04 6.73
N ARG A 88 2.67 12.46 6.00
CA ARG A 88 2.58 11.03 5.70
C ARG A 88 2.26 10.79 4.24
N VAL A 89 2.61 9.60 3.76
CA VAL A 89 2.27 9.11 2.43
C VAL A 89 1.69 7.71 2.61
N ALA A 90 0.52 7.47 2.03
CA ALA A 90 -0.06 6.14 1.95
C ALA A 90 0.42 5.41 0.69
N LEU A 91 0.28 4.09 0.70
CA LEU A 91 0.48 3.24 -0.48
C LEU A 91 -0.79 2.45 -0.73
N VAL A 92 -1.20 2.36 -1.99
CA VAL A 92 -2.29 1.49 -2.44
C VAL A 92 -1.86 0.77 -3.71
N THR A 93 -2.15 -0.53 -3.83
CA THR A 93 -1.99 -1.25 -5.11
C THR A 93 -2.97 -2.40 -5.24
N THR A 94 -3.53 -2.57 -6.43
CA THR A 94 -4.26 -3.75 -6.91
C THR A 94 -3.79 -4.19 -8.30
N ALA A 95 -2.86 -3.41 -8.89
CA ALA A 95 -2.39 -3.61 -10.24
C ALA A 95 -1.30 -4.67 -10.29
N ASP A 96 -1.07 -5.23 -11.47
CA ASP A 96 0.04 -6.15 -11.69
C ASP A 96 1.36 -5.42 -11.85
N ASP A 97 1.36 -4.17 -12.28
CA ASP A 97 2.57 -3.46 -12.72
C ASP A 97 2.75 -2.12 -12.00
N GLN A 98 1.86 -1.74 -11.09
CA GLN A 98 1.82 -0.39 -10.53
C GLN A 98 1.58 -0.34 -9.03
N LEU A 99 2.22 0.63 -8.38
CA LEU A 99 1.96 1.03 -7.00
C LEU A 99 1.58 2.51 -6.98
N GLN A 100 0.61 2.89 -6.16
CA GLN A 100 0.20 4.27 -5.99
C GLN A 100 0.69 4.79 -4.64
N LEU A 101 1.32 5.96 -4.64
CA LEU A 101 1.67 6.70 -3.43
C LEU A 101 0.78 7.93 -3.32
N ILE A 102 0.13 8.07 -2.16
CA ILE A 102 -0.91 9.07 -1.91
C ILE A 102 -0.45 9.94 -0.73
N PRO A 103 0.06 11.17 -0.96
CA PRO A 103 0.36 12.10 0.13
C PRO A 103 -0.88 12.42 0.97
N LEU A 104 -0.78 12.30 2.29
CA LEU A 104 -1.89 12.54 3.23
C LEU A 104 -1.84 13.99 3.72
N HIS A 105 -2.57 14.88 3.04
CA HIS A 105 -2.60 16.31 3.32
C HIS A 105 -3.49 16.68 4.49
N GLY A 106 -3.18 17.80 5.16
CA GLY A 106 -3.95 18.34 6.28
C GLY A 106 -3.71 17.65 7.62
N LEU A 107 -2.79 16.69 7.68
CA LEU A 107 -2.28 16.13 8.93
C LEU A 107 -1.26 17.10 9.55
N ASP A 108 -1.23 17.14 10.88
CA ASP A 108 -0.17 17.80 11.64
C ASP A 108 0.93 16.78 12.05
N GLY A 109 1.97 17.26 12.74
CA GLY A 109 3.09 16.41 13.16
C GLY A 109 2.81 15.50 14.37
N THR A 110 1.66 15.65 15.03
CA THR A 110 1.22 14.83 16.17
C THR A 110 0.23 13.79 15.66
N TRP A 111 0.46 12.53 15.98
CA TRP A 111 -0.48 11.49 15.58
C TRP A 111 -1.82 11.64 16.31
N GLN A 112 -2.90 11.61 15.55
CA GLN A 112 -4.27 11.49 16.03
C GLN A 112 -5.06 10.63 15.02
N PRO A 113 -6.02 9.82 15.48
CA PRO A 113 -6.79 8.99 14.58
C PRO A 113 -7.65 9.88 13.68
N VAL A 114 -7.64 9.58 12.38
CA VAL A 114 -8.52 10.21 11.39
C VAL A 114 -9.24 9.09 10.67
N THR A 115 -10.52 8.92 10.97
CA THR A 115 -11.37 7.82 10.49
C THR A 115 -12.50 8.35 9.61
N CYS A 116 -12.92 7.54 8.65
CA CYS A 116 -14.13 7.79 7.88
C CYS A 116 -15.31 7.01 8.49
N ASP A 117 -16.35 7.74 8.93
CA ASP A 117 -17.54 7.12 9.55
C ASP A 117 -18.46 6.42 8.52
N GLU A 118 -18.30 6.73 7.24
CA GLU A 118 -19.04 6.08 6.15
C GLU A 118 -18.54 4.65 5.97
N LEU A 119 -19.42 3.69 6.27
CA LEU A 119 -19.12 2.28 6.05
C LEU A 119 -19.11 1.95 4.55
N GLU A 120 -18.08 1.22 4.14
CA GLU A 120 -18.02 0.62 2.81
C GLU A 120 -18.94 -0.60 2.73
N GLU A 121 -19.50 -0.83 1.55
CA GLU A 121 -20.24 -2.05 1.27
C GLU A 121 -19.27 -3.24 1.21
N CYS A 122 -19.58 -4.33 1.93
CA CYS A 122 -18.80 -5.55 1.79
C CYS A 122 -19.10 -6.20 0.44
N ARG A 123 -18.06 -6.42 -0.37
CA ARG A 123 -18.21 -6.97 -1.73
C ARG A 123 -17.49 -8.31 -1.87
N ASP A 124 -18.20 -9.27 -2.45
CA ASP A 124 -17.64 -10.58 -2.81
C ASP A 124 -16.91 -10.56 -4.17
N VAL A 125 -17.06 -9.48 -4.92
CA VAL A 125 -16.53 -9.32 -6.29
C VAL A 125 -15.84 -7.97 -6.40
N TYR A 126 -14.65 -7.98 -7.01
CA TYR A 126 -13.82 -6.80 -7.19
C TYR A 126 -14.52 -5.76 -8.09
N PRO A 127 -14.77 -4.54 -7.59
CA PRO A 127 -15.50 -3.50 -8.32
C PRO A 127 -14.60 -2.67 -9.25
N GLY A 128 -13.33 -3.06 -9.43
CA GLY A 128 -12.32 -2.30 -10.17
C GLY A 128 -11.41 -1.45 -9.29
N TYR A 129 -11.65 -1.36 -7.98
CA TYR A 129 -10.83 -0.63 -7.01
C TYR A 129 -10.86 -1.28 -5.62
N ILE A 130 -9.88 -0.92 -4.76
CA ILE A 130 -9.93 -1.17 -3.31
C ILE A 130 -9.95 0.13 -2.54
N THR A 131 -10.36 0.05 -1.27
CA THR A 131 -10.37 1.15 -0.32
C THR A 131 -10.03 0.65 1.07
N SER A 132 -9.44 1.52 1.88
CA SER A 132 -9.14 1.25 3.29
C SER A 132 -10.35 1.39 4.22
N ARG A 133 -11.48 1.92 3.71
CA ARG A 133 -12.72 2.12 4.49
C ARG A 133 -13.21 0.83 5.15
N SER A 134 -13.59 0.96 6.41
CA SER A 134 -14.20 -0.12 7.19
C SER A 134 -15.60 -0.47 6.67
N ALA A 135 -15.97 -1.74 6.75
CA ALA A 135 -17.34 -2.20 6.53
C ALA A 135 -18.05 -2.53 7.85
N ALA A 136 -19.33 -2.90 7.77
CA ALA A 136 -20.07 -3.40 8.91
C ALA A 136 -19.37 -4.61 9.56
N ARG A 137 -19.45 -4.71 10.90
CA ARG A 137 -18.78 -5.77 11.65
C ARG A 137 -19.24 -7.16 11.18
N ILE A 138 -18.29 -7.97 10.74
CA ILE A 138 -18.49 -9.36 10.34
C ILE A 138 -18.72 -10.23 11.59
N LYS A 139 -19.64 -11.20 11.49
CA LYS A 139 -19.93 -12.11 12.61
C LYS A 139 -18.73 -13.04 12.87
N PRO A 140 -18.43 -13.37 14.14
CA PRO A 140 -17.34 -14.30 14.48
C PRO A 140 -17.39 -15.65 13.76
N GLY A 141 -18.59 -16.20 13.53
CA GLY A 141 -18.76 -17.46 12.80
C GLY A 141 -18.31 -17.37 11.33
N ASP A 142 -18.61 -16.26 10.66
CA ASP A 142 -18.25 -16.04 9.26
C ASP A 142 -16.72 -15.84 9.13
N LEU A 143 -16.12 -15.10 10.08
CA LEU A 143 -14.66 -14.95 10.16
C LEU A 143 -13.96 -16.29 10.41
N SER A 144 -14.51 -17.11 11.31
CA SER A 144 -13.98 -18.45 11.61
C SER A 144 -14.03 -19.37 10.39
N ALA A 145 -15.10 -19.29 9.58
CA ALA A 145 -15.22 -20.05 8.34
C ALA A 145 -14.17 -19.64 7.30
N VAL A 146 -13.94 -18.33 7.13
CA VAL A 146 -12.90 -17.82 6.22
C VAL A 146 -11.50 -18.19 6.72
N GLN A 147 -11.24 -18.05 8.02
CA GLN A 147 -9.98 -18.46 8.64
C GLN A 147 -9.70 -19.93 8.38
N ALA A 148 -10.65 -20.82 8.68
CA ALA A 148 -10.51 -22.26 8.46
C ALA A 148 -10.22 -22.62 7.00
N ARG A 149 -10.84 -21.90 6.05
CA ARG A 149 -10.53 -22.07 4.61
C ARG A 149 -9.07 -21.72 4.30
N ILE A 150 -8.58 -20.59 4.83
CA ILE A 150 -7.21 -20.11 4.59
C ILE A 150 -6.17 -21.01 5.26
N THR A 151 -6.42 -21.42 6.50
CA THR A 151 -5.47 -22.18 7.32
C THR A 151 -5.57 -23.68 7.13
N SER A 152 -6.53 -24.17 6.33
CA SER A 152 -6.64 -25.59 5.99
C SER A 152 -5.31 -26.13 5.44
N SER A 153 -4.66 -27.04 6.17
CA SER A 153 -3.38 -27.64 5.79
C SER A 153 -3.40 -29.13 6.13
N PRO A 154 -2.81 -30.02 5.29
CA PRO A 154 -2.62 -31.42 5.65
C PRO A 154 -1.84 -31.59 6.96
N ASP A 155 -0.92 -30.67 7.24
CA ASP A 155 0.02 -30.71 8.38
C ASP A 155 -0.53 -30.02 9.65
N GLY A 156 -1.78 -29.52 9.61
CA GLY A 156 -2.38 -28.76 10.71
C GLY A 156 -1.97 -27.28 10.74
N ILE A 157 -2.42 -26.57 11.77
CA ILE A 157 -2.10 -25.16 12.03
C ILE A 157 -1.14 -25.12 13.23
N ASP A 158 -0.03 -24.40 13.10
CA ASP A 158 0.84 -24.17 14.24
C ASP A 158 0.06 -23.54 15.41
N PRO A 159 0.35 -23.93 16.66
CA PRO A 159 -0.26 -23.26 17.79
C PRO A 159 0.04 -21.76 17.76
N ILE A 160 -0.92 -20.97 18.25
CA ILE A 160 -0.76 -19.52 18.34
C ILE A 160 0.46 -19.20 19.20
N ASP A 161 1.46 -18.57 18.59
CA ASP A 161 2.62 -18.04 19.30
C ASP A 161 2.28 -16.64 19.82
N ALA A 162 2.15 -16.51 21.14
CA ALA A 162 1.79 -15.27 21.83
C ALA A 162 2.99 -14.31 22.07
N THR A 163 4.17 -14.61 21.54
CA THR A 163 5.38 -13.82 21.79
C THR A 163 5.23 -12.38 21.25
N PHE A 164 5.38 -11.41 22.14
CA PHE A 164 5.40 -9.98 21.84
C PHE A 164 6.78 -9.41 22.19
N HIS A 165 7.38 -8.67 21.27
CA HIS A 165 8.74 -8.10 21.35
C HIS A 165 8.75 -6.63 21.77
N GLY A 166 7.60 -6.06 22.12
CA GLY A 166 7.47 -4.72 22.70
C GLY A 166 7.36 -4.75 24.23
N ASP A 167 6.93 -3.63 24.81
CA ASP A 167 6.65 -3.56 26.25
C ASP A 167 5.47 -4.47 26.62
N SER A 168 5.69 -5.40 27.56
CA SER A 168 4.64 -6.27 28.10
C SER A 168 3.42 -5.52 28.66
N ALA A 169 3.58 -4.26 29.08
CA ALA A 169 2.50 -3.41 29.59
C ALA A 169 1.74 -2.66 28.48
N ASP A 170 2.13 -2.80 27.21
CA ASP A 170 1.48 -2.14 26.08
C ASP A 170 0.02 -2.61 25.92
N LYS A 171 -0.91 -1.67 26.09
CA LYS A 171 -2.36 -1.90 26.04
C LYS A 171 -2.95 -1.73 24.64
N HIS A 172 -2.15 -1.36 23.64
CA HIS A 172 -2.61 -1.17 22.26
C HIS A 172 -3.30 -2.44 21.74
N LEU A 173 -4.38 -2.27 20.97
CA LEU A 173 -5.20 -3.38 20.47
C LEU A 173 -4.36 -4.46 19.79
N PHE A 174 -3.44 -4.07 18.91
CA PHE A 174 -2.57 -5.00 18.20
C PHE A 174 -1.56 -5.71 19.10
N ALA A 175 -1.07 -5.05 20.15
CA ALA A 175 -0.21 -5.71 21.14
C ALA A 175 -0.98 -6.82 21.89
N ARG A 176 -2.23 -6.55 22.27
CA ARG A 176 -3.14 -7.53 22.89
C ARG A 176 -3.48 -8.69 21.95
N ILE A 177 -3.71 -8.42 20.66
CA ILE A 177 -3.92 -9.46 19.63
C ILE A 177 -2.68 -10.36 19.50
N VAL A 178 -1.46 -9.80 19.45
CA VAL A 178 -0.23 -10.61 19.38
C VAL A 178 -0.15 -11.56 20.57
N ARG A 179 -0.42 -11.06 21.79
CA ARG A 179 -0.41 -11.83 23.04
C ARG A 179 -1.59 -12.78 23.23
N GLY A 180 -2.57 -12.77 22.34
CA GLY A 180 -3.75 -13.63 22.43
C GLY A 180 -4.74 -13.24 23.53
N GLU A 181 -4.73 -11.97 23.93
CA GLU A 181 -5.66 -11.41 24.92
C GLU A 181 -7.02 -11.02 24.29
N GLU A 182 -7.08 -11.00 22.95
CA GLU A 182 -8.26 -10.62 22.17
C GLU A 182 -8.81 -11.78 21.35
N GLU A 183 -10.11 -11.70 21.04
CA GLU A 183 -10.70 -12.51 19.97
C GLU A 183 -9.98 -12.21 18.65
N GLN A 184 -9.44 -13.23 18.01
CA GLN A 184 -8.61 -13.08 16.81
C GLN A 184 -8.82 -14.25 15.84
N TRP A 185 -8.63 -13.96 14.55
CA TRP A 185 -8.69 -14.93 13.47
C TRP A 185 -7.34 -14.98 12.75
N ARG A 186 -6.31 -15.41 13.48
CA ARG A 186 -4.93 -15.50 12.97
C ARG A 186 -4.81 -16.52 11.84
N LEU A 187 -4.18 -16.10 10.75
CA LEU A 187 -4.04 -16.88 9.51
C LEU A 187 -2.61 -17.36 9.30
N TRP A 188 -1.66 -16.56 9.78
CA TRP A 188 -0.24 -16.74 9.53
C TRP A 188 0.57 -16.08 10.65
N GLN A 189 1.74 -16.64 10.94
CA GLN A 189 2.67 -16.10 11.91
C GLN A 189 4.11 -16.40 11.51
N SER A 190 5.02 -15.54 11.94
CA SER A 190 6.47 -15.72 11.88
C SER A 190 7.08 -15.28 13.21
N PRO A 191 8.41 -15.43 13.41
CA PRO A 191 9.07 -14.92 14.61
C PRO A 191 8.93 -13.40 14.81
N SER A 192 8.65 -12.61 13.77
CA SER A 192 8.59 -11.15 13.84
C SER A 192 7.22 -10.54 13.56
N HIS A 193 6.30 -11.26 12.90
CA HIS A 193 5.01 -10.72 12.46
C HIS A 193 3.86 -11.71 12.64
N VAL A 194 2.63 -11.19 12.68
CA VAL A 194 1.39 -11.98 12.66
C VAL A 194 0.39 -11.38 11.67
N ALA A 195 -0.41 -12.22 11.03
CA ALA A 195 -1.50 -11.79 10.15
C ALA A 195 -2.83 -12.42 10.56
N PHE A 196 -3.90 -11.62 10.57
CA PHE A 196 -5.23 -12.03 11.03
C PHE A 196 -6.35 -11.34 10.23
N LEU A 197 -7.53 -11.93 10.21
CA LEU A 197 -8.70 -11.30 9.60
C LEU A 197 -9.20 -10.14 10.48
N THR A 198 -9.49 -9.01 9.85
CA THR A 198 -10.19 -7.91 10.54
C THR A 198 -11.70 -8.17 10.58
N PRO A 199 -12.38 -7.90 11.70
CA PRO A 199 -13.84 -7.96 11.75
C PRO A 199 -14.52 -6.81 11.00
N PHE A 200 -13.79 -5.81 10.49
CA PHE A 200 -14.31 -4.65 9.76
C PHE A 200 -13.90 -4.65 8.26
N GLY A 201 -13.58 -5.83 7.72
CA GLY A 201 -13.15 -5.97 6.33
C GLY A 201 -14.29 -5.76 5.33
N ASN A 202 -14.02 -5.00 4.27
CA ASN A 202 -14.96 -4.78 3.15
C ASN A 202 -14.88 -5.85 2.04
N THR A 203 -14.10 -6.91 2.25
CA THR A 203 -13.90 -8.01 1.30
C THR A 203 -13.61 -9.31 2.06
N PRO A 204 -14.18 -10.47 1.67
CA PRO A 204 -13.88 -11.74 2.33
C PRO A 204 -12.38 -12.07 2.33
N GLY A 205 -11.79 -12.27 3.50
CA GLY A 205 -10.35 -12.52 3.62
C GLY A 205 -9.49 -11.25 3.77
N PHE A 206 -10.11 -10.09 3.96
CA PHE A 206 -9.40 -8.86 4.35
C PHE A 206 -8.53 -9.13 5.57
N THR A 207 -7.22 -9.00 5.38
CA THR A 207 -6.20 -9.39 6.35
C THR A 207 -5.41 -8.18 6.80
N VAL A 208 -5.09 -8.12 8.10
CA VAL A 208 -4.18 -7.14 8.69
C VAL A 208 -2.90 -7.87 9.10
N LEU A 209 -1.76 -7.39 8.61
CA LEU A 209 -0.41 -7.85 8.94
C LEU A 209 0.25 -6.83 9.85
N ILE A 210 0.74 -7.29 11.01
CA ILE A 210 1.39 -6.43 12.02
C ILE A 210 2.72 -7.03 12.49
N PRO A 211 3.70 -6.21 12.88
CA PRO A 211 4.86 -6.67 13.63
C PRO A 211 4.46 -7.16 15.03
N ARG A 212 5.30 -7.96 15.66
CA ARG A 212 5.19 -8.40 17.05
C ARG A 212 5.74 -7.36 18.04
N LYS A 213 6.11 -6.18 17.57
CA LYS A 213 6.64 -5.06 18.35
C LYS A 213 5.86 -3.82 17.96
N HIS A 214 5.54 -2.98 18.94
CA HIS A 214 4.92 -1.69 18.67
C HIS A 214 5.88 -0.79 17.90
N LEU A 215 5.54 -0.52 16.64
CA LEU A 215 6.23 0.40 15.74
C LEU A 215 5.25 1.50 15.29
N ASP A 216 5.76 2.67 14.96
CA ASP A 216 4.95 3.81 14.48
C ASP A 216 4.11 3.43 13.25
N SER A 217 2.89 3.96 13.17
CA SER A 217 1.97 3.70 12.06
C SER A 217 2.39 4.27 10.70
N ASP A 218 3.30 5.24 10.64
CA ASP A 218 3.92 5.72 9.40
C ASP A 218 4.94 4.68 8.89
N ILE A 219 4.45 3.72 8.10
CA ILE A 219 5.24 2.62 7.54
C ILE A 219 6.48 3.14 6.78
N PHE A 220 6.37 4.25 6.04
CA PHE A 220 7.50 4.78 5.28
C PHE A 220 8.53 5.51 6.16
N ALA A 221 8.17 5.89 7.39
CA ALA A 221 9.10 6.44 8.38
C ALA A 221 9.80 5.37 9.24
N LEU A 222 9.41 4.09 9.13
CA LEU A 222 10.05 3.02 9.89
C LEU A 222 11.54 2.89 9.55
N PRO A 223 12.39 2.43 10.49
CA PRO A 223 13.77 2.06 10.18
C PRO A 223 13.85 1.01 9.06
N ASP A 224 14.90 1.04 8.25
CA ASP A 224 15.02 0.18 7.06
C ASP A 224 14.90 -1.32 7.34
N ALA A 225 15.46 -1.78 8.47
CA ALA A 225 15.36 -3.18 8.88
C ALA A 225 13.91 -3.58 9.21
N GLU A 226 13.18 -2.73 9.92
CA GLU A 226 11.78 -2.97 10.31
C GLU A 226 10.86 -2.90 9.09
N TYR A 227 11.06 -1.90 8.21
CA TYR A 227 10.33 -1.78 6.95
C TYR A 227 10.55 -3.00 6.06
N ARG A 228 11.81 -3.44 5.89
CA ARG A 228 12.14 -4.62 5.08
C ARG A 228 11.51 -5.88 5.65
N ALA A 229 11.52 -6.06 6.98
CA ALA A 229 10.90 -7.21 7.62
C ALA A 229 9.36 -7.22 7.41
N LEU A 230 8.71 -6.06 7.46
CA LEU A 230 7.27 -5.93 7.18
C LEU A 230 6.95 -6.30 5.73
N VAL A 231 7.72 -5.79 4.76
CA VAL A 231 7.54 -6.07 3.33
C VAL A 231 7.86 -7.52 2.99
N ASP A 232 8.82 -8.14 3.67
CA ASP A 232 9.14 -9.56 3.53
C ASP A 232 7.99 -10.44 4.03
N ALA A 233 7.43 -10.12 5.20
CA ALA A 233 6.23 -10.80 5.70
C ALA A 233 5.01 -10.58 4.77
N LEU A 234 4.90 -9.40 4.17
CA LEU A 234 3.85 -9.07 3.20
C LEU A 234 3.89 -9.99 1.97
N TYR A 235 5.09 -10.36 1.49
CA TYR A 235 5.28 -11.32 0.40
C TYR A 235 4.64 -12.67 0.72
N ASP A 236 4.93 -13.21 1.91
CA ASP A 236 4.43 -14.51 2.35
C ASP A 236 2.90 -14.52 2.54
N VAL A 237 2.36 -13.47 3.16
CA VAL A 237 0.91 -13.36 3.40
C VAL A 237 0.15 -13.16 2.09
N ALA A 238 0.66 -12.34 1.17
CA ALA A 238 0.05 -12.16 -0.15
C ALA A 238 0.00 -13.49 -0.94
N ALA A 239 1.09 -14.26 -0.92
CA ALA A 239 1.15 -15.57 -1.56
C ALA A 239 0.18 -16.58 -0.91
N LEU A 240 0.09 -16.58 0.43
CA LEU A 240 -0.87 -17.41 1.17
C LEU A 240 -2.32 -17.11 0.75
N LEU A 241 -2.72 -15.83 0.78
CA LEU A 241 -4.07 -15.41 0.44
C LEU A 241 -4.43 -15.78 -0.99
N ARG A 242 -3.57 -15.46 -1.96
CA ARG A 242 -3.78 -15.81 -3.38
C ARG A 242 -4.00 -17.29 -3.59
N ARG A 243 -3.13 -18.13 -3.00
CA ARG A 243 -3.23 -19.58 -3.11
C ARG A 243 -4.48 -20.14 -2.46
N LYS A 244 -4.82 -19.70 -1.24
CA LYS A 244 -5.89 -20.31 -0.44
C LYS A 244 -7.28 -19.81 -0.79
N LEU A 245 -7.38 -18.58 -1.27
CA LEU A 245 -8.63 -17.96 -1.70
C LEU A 245 -8.83 -18.06 -3.22
N HIS A 246 -7.87 -18.63 -3.95
CA HIS A 246 -7.90 -18.76 -5.41
C HIS A 246 -8.11 -17.41 -6.12
N VAL A 247 -7.47 -16.37 -5.60
CA VAL A 247 -7.50 -15.03 -6.18
C VAL A 247 -6.19 -14.75 -6.93
N PRO A 248 -6.24 -14.09 -8.09
CA PRO A 248 -5.03 -13.79 -8.86
C PRO A 248 -4.13 -12.78 -8.15
N ARG A 249 -4.72 -11.89 -7.34
CA ARG A 249 -4.06 -10.73 -6.71
C ARG A 249 -4.56 -10.53 -5.28
N ALA A 250 -3.75 -9.87 -4.46
CA ALA A 250 -4.12 -9.44 -3.11
C ALA A 250 -3.69 -7.99 -2.93
N GLY A 251 -4.61 -7.05 -3.10
CA GLY A 251 -4.32 -5.64 -3.03
C GLY A 251 -3.71 -5.24 -1.68
N ILE A 252 -2.87 -4.22 -1.66
CA ILE A 252 -2.11 -3.80 -0.48
C ILE A 252 -2.43 -2.35 -0.16
N VAL A 253 -2.61 -2.05 1.14
CA VAL A 253 -2.72 -0.68 1.64
C VAL A 253 -1.79 -0.46 2.84
N PHE A 254 -1.00 0.62 2.77
CA PHE A 254 -0.32 1.25 3.90
C PHE A 254 -0.95 2.61 4.16
N GLU A 255 -1.50 2.85 5.34
CA GLU A 255 -2.26 4.07 5.66
C GLU A 255 -1.92 4.61 7.05
N GLY A 256 -2.14 3.81 8.10
CA GLY A 256 -1.64 4.11 9.45
C GLY A 256 -2.40 5.20 10.23
N MET A 257 -3.62 5.56 9.83
CA MET A 257 -4.37 6.65 10.48
C MET A 257 -5.54 6.21 11.37
N GLU A 258 -5.92 4.93 11.34
CA GLU A 258 -6.97 4.40 12.23
C GLU A 258 -6.41 3.98 13.60
N LEU A 259 -5.20 3.40 13.60
CA LEU A 259 -4.52 2.87 14.79
C LEU A 259 -3.03 3.21 14.70
N ASP A 260 -2.48 3.74 15.78
CA ASP A 260 -1.06 4.11 15.84
C ASP A 260 -0.18 2.89 16.13
N TYR A 261 -0.07 2.01 15.14
CA TYR A 261 0.76 0.83 15.20
C TYR A 261 1.01 0.38 13.77
N ALA A 262 2.24 0.13 13.34
CA ALA A 262 2.54 -0.27 11.96
C ALA A 262 1.67 -1.46 11.50
N HIS A 263 0.90 -1.27 10.44
CA HIS A 263 0.04 -2.32 9.91
C HIS A 263 -0.18 -2.21 8.41
N ALA A 264 -0.07 -3.34 7.72
CA ALA A 264 -0.41 -3.46 6.32
C ALA A 264 -1.76 -4.16 6.18
N LYS A 265 -2.61 -3.64 5.29
CA LYS A 265 -3.89 -4.25 4.92
C LYS A 265 -3.70 -5.02 3.61
N LEU A 266 -4.12 -6.29 3.56
CA LEU A 266 -4.18 -7.10 2.34
C LEU A 266 -5.64 -7.43 2.00
N ILE A 267 -6.05 -7.13 0.77
CA ILE A 267 -7.43 -7.23 0.28
C ILE A 267 -7.47 -8.19 -0.91
N PRO A 268 -7.99 -9.42 -0.75
CA PRO A 268 -8.11 -10.38 -1.85
C PRO A 268 -8.90 -9.83 -3.04
N ILE A 269 -8.43 -10.03 -4.27
CA ILE A 269 -9.09 -9.53 -5.48
C ILE A 269 -9.88 -10.66 -6.15
N TYR A 270 -11.17 -10.75 -5.84
CA TYR A 270 -12.07 -11.73 -6.47
C TYR A 270 -12.57 -11.21 -7.82
N GLU A 271 -12.00 -11.70 -8.91
CA GLU A 271 -12.38 -11.25 -10.26
C GLU A 271 -13.80 -11.69 -10.64
N GLN A 272 -14.38 -10.95 -11.59
CA GLN A 272 -15.65 -11.33 -12.20
C GLN A 272 -15.51 -12.64 -12.99
N ALA A 273 -16.63 -13.29 -13.25
CA ALA A 273 -16.64 -14.46 -14.12
C ALA A 273 -16.09 -14.10 -15.52
N PRO A 274 -15.38 -15.04 -16.19
CA PRO A 274 -14.84 -14.81 -17.53
C PRO A 274 -15.92 -14.30 -18.50
N GLY A 275 -15.63 -13.21 -19.21
CA GLY A 275 -16.56 -12.58 -20.17
C GLY A 275 -17.38 -11.41 -19.63
N ALA A 276 -17.26 -11.07 -18.34
CA ALA A 276 -17.75 -9.79 -17.86
C ALA A 276 -16.90 -8.65 -18.44
N SER A 277 -17.55 -7.58 -18.91
CA SER A 277 -16.83 -6.40 -19.38
C SER A 277 -16.09 -5.76 -18.21
N GLU A 278 -14.77 -5.64 -18.30
CA GLU A 278 -13.99 -4.80 -17.38
C GLU A 278 -14.53 -3.37 -17.49
N LYS A 279 -15.27 -2.94 -16.46
CA LYS A 279 -15.67 -1.55 -16.34
C LYS A 279 -14.49 -0.79 -15.77
N SER A 280 -14.13 0.32 -16.41
CA SER A 280 -13.19 1.27 -15.80
C SER A 280 -13.67 1.59 -14.39
N PRO A 281 -12.76 1.62 -13.40
CA PRO A 281 -13.16 1.94 -12.03
C PRO A 281 -13.86 3.29 -11.99
N PRO A 282 -14.88 3.45 -11.14
CA PRO A 282 -15.51 4.74 -10.94
C PRO A 282 -14.46 5.75 -10.47
N GLN A 283 -14.48 6.95 -11.06
CA GLN A 283 -13.62 8.04 -10.60
C GLN A 283 -14.04 8.50 -9.21
N GLN A 284 -13.05 8.84 -8.38
CA GLN A 284 -13.28 9.51 -7.11
C GLN A 284 -13.10 11.02 -7.23
N THR A 285 -13.71 11.75 -6.30
CA THR A 285 -13.56 13.21 -6.21
C THR A 285 -12.14 13.57 -5.77
N TYR A 286 -11.57 14.60 -6.39
CA TYR A 286 -10.28 15.17 -5.96
C TYR A 286 -10.39 15.78 -4.56
N LYS A 287 -9.49 15.40 -3.65
CA LYS A 287 -9.44 15.86 -2.25
C LYS A 287 -8.13 16.57 -1.95
N GLN A 288 -8.25 17.80 -1.44
CA GLN A 288 -7.12 18.61 -0.98
C GLN A 288 -6.60 18.18 0.40
N VAL A 289 -7.42 17.51 1.19
CA VAL A 289 -7.15 17.09 2.56
C VAL A 289 -7.56 15.63 2.71
N TYR A 290 -6.80 14.88 3.50
CA TYR A 290 -7.10 13.50 3.83
C TYR A 290 -8.36 13.40 4.71
N GLU A 291 -9.31 12.53 4.31
CA GLU A 291 -10.62 12.38 4.96
C GLU A 291 -10.77 11.05 5.73
N GLY A 292 -9.67 10.43 6.12
CA GLY A 292 -9.71 9.21 6.94
C GLY A 292 -9.84 7.90 6.17
N TYR A 293 -9.58 7.90 4.86
CA TYR A 293 -9.42 6.70 4.05
C TYR A 293 -8.57 6.95 2.80
N VAL A 294 -8.07 5.88 2.17
CA VAL A 294 -7.43 5.89 0.85
C VAL A 294 -8.09 4.87 -0.08
N SER A 295 -8.04 5.13 -1.39
CA SER A 295 -8.68 4.30 -2.42
C SER A 295 -7.79 4.23 -3.66
N SER A 296 -7.86 3.12 -4.38
CA SER A 296 -7.17 2.95 -5.67
C SER A 296 -7.94 3.55 -6.86
N GLN A 297 -9.08 4.21 -6.61
CA GLN A 297 -9.87 4.85 -7.66
C GLN A 297 -9.08 6.00 -8.32
N PRO A 298 -9.17 6.18 -9.64
CA PRO A 298 -8.56 7.34 -10.28
C PRO A 298 -9.33 8.61 -9.88
N GLY A 299 -8.62 9.72 -9.70
CA GLY A 299 -9.23 11.05 -9.64
C GLY A 299 -9.63 11.58 -11.03
N PRO A 300 -10.05 12.86 -11.10
CA PRO A 300 -10.22 13.54 -12.38
C PRO A 300 -8.87 13.69 -13.11
N GLU A 301 -8.91 13.78 -14.44
CA GLU A 301 -7.70 14.04 -15.23
C GLU A 301 -7.10 15.40 -14.88
N ALA A 302 -5.81 15.40 -14.57
CA ALA A 302 -5.04 16.60 -14.26
C ALA A 302 -4.57 17.29 -15.54
N VAL A 303 -4.53 18.62 -15.49
CA VAL A 303 -3.92 19.44 -16.54
C VAL A 303 -2.39 19.30 -16.44
N THR A 304 -1.74 18.76 -17.48
CA THR A 304 -0.31 18.43 -17.47
C THR A 304 0.58 19.59 -16.99
N GLU A 305 0.29 20.82 -17.40
CA GLU A 305 1.05 22.02 -17.02
C GLU A 305 1.04 22.26 -15.50
N THR A 306 0.01 21.81 -14.80
CA THR A 306 -0.11 21.95 -13.34
C THR A 306 0.79 20.97 -12.58
N LEU A 307 1.20 19.88 -13.22
CA LEU A 307 2.07 18.84 -12.63
C LEU A 307 3.56 19.17 -12.78
N LEU A 308 3.92 20.01 -13.77
CA LEU A 308 5.32 20.30 -14.10
C LEU A 308 6.13 20.91 -12.95
N PRO A 309 5.64 21.94 -12.21
CA PRO A 309 6.45 22.54 -11.15
C PRO A 309 6.83 21.52 -10.06
N LEU A 310 5.88 20.65 -9.67
CA LEU A 310 6.12 19.61 -8.69
C LEU A 310 7.04 18.51 -9.24
N THR A 311 6.89 18.15 -10.52
CA THR A 311 7.76 17.18 -11.19
C THR A 311 9.22 17.64 -11.18
N VAL A 312 9.47 18.90 -11.52
CA VAL A 312 10.82 19.50 -11.51
C VAL A 312 11.38 19.54 -10.09
N ALA A 313 10.57 19.93 -9.10
CA ALA A 313 11.00 19.92 -7.70
C ALA A 313 11.41 18.52 -7.23
N LEU A 314 10.64 17.48 -7.60
CA LEU A 314 10.95 16.09 -7.29
C LEU A 314 12.23 15.61 -8.00
N GLN A 315 12.44 15.97 -9.27
CA GLN A 315 13.66 15.64 -10.02
C GLN A 315 14.91 16.25 -9.38
N VAL A 316 14.81 17.49 -8.90
CA VAL A 316 15.91 18.16 -8.18
C VAL A 316 16.22 17.45 -6.86
N LEU A 317 15.19 17.03 -6.12
CA LEU A 317 15.37 16.28 -4.87
C LEU A 317 15.97 14.89 -5.11
N ALA A 318 15.53 14.18 -6.16
CA ALA A 318 16.03 12.85 -6.48
C ALA A 318 17.49 12.83 -6.94
N ALA A 319 18.03 13.97 -7.41
CA ALA A 319 19.41 14.11 -7.85
C ALA A 319 20.41 14.44 -6.72
N GLN A 320 19.93 14.72 -5.50
CA GLN A 320 20.74 15.03 -4.32
C GLN A 320 21.07 13.77 -3.52
#